data_AF-A0A662VPW4-F1
#
_entry.id   AF-A0A662VPW4-F1
#
_cell.length_a   1.000
_cell.length_b   1.000
_cell.length_c   1.000
_cell.angle_alpha   90.00
_cell.angle_beta   90.00
_cell.angle_gamma   90.00
#
_symmetry.space_group_name_H-M   'P 1'
#
loop_
_entity.id
_entity.type
_entity.pdbx_description
1 polymer ?
#
loop_
_entity_poly.entity_id
_entity_poly.type
_entity_poly.pdbx_seq_one_letter_code
_entity_poly.pdbx_strand_id
1 'polypeptide(L)'
;MQIIKRDLWMIDSANAIVVYHLDTEASAGVMTEIVHADSKRMPVFGIFPYRKRPSPFLEYFMNWGSIRTWVKGEKDSPEELNDEELEKLENEIIEKNKSLKGAFFYNFIIPHK
;
A
#
# COMPACT_ATOMS: atom_id res chain seq x y z
N MET A 1 -3.49 -5.51 -24.72
CA MET A 1 -2.26 -5.95 -24.04
C MET A 1 -1.26 -4.81 -23.75
N GLN A 2 -1.30 -3.65 -24.44
CA GLN A 2 -0.32 -2.56 -24.21
C GLN A 2 -0.43 -1.89 -22.83
N ILE A 3 -1.65 -1.74 -22.29
CA ILE A 3 -1.91 -1.06 -21.01
C ILE A 3 -1.21 -1.80 -19.86
N ILE A 4 -1.44 -3.11 -19.74
CA ILE A 4 -0.78 -3.97 -18.74
C ILE A 4 0.74 -3.82 -18.79
N LYS A 5 1.34 -3.88 -19.99
CA LYS A 5 2.80 -3.78 -20.14
C LYS A 5 3.35 -2.44 -19.67
N ARG A 6 2.63 -1.35 -19.93
CA ARG A 6 3.01 0.00 -19.49
C ARG A 6 2.97 0.10 -17.97
N ASP A 7 1.92 -0.40 -17.34
CA ASP A 7 1.74 -0.30 -15.89
C ASP A 7 2.83 -1.09 -15.15
N LEU A 8 3.18 -2.29 -15.65
CA LEU A 8 4.33 -3.04 -15.14
C LEU A 8 5.67 -2.30 -15.32
N TRP A 9 5.89 -1.63 -16.45
CA TRP A 9 7.11 -0.84 -16.67
C TRP A 9 7.22 0.39 -15.76
N MET A 10 6.09 1.02 -15.41
CA MET A 10 6.08 2.10 -14.44
C MET A 10 6.47 1.58 -13.05
N ILE A 11 5.94 0.42 -12.65
CA ILE A 11 6.33 -0.25 -11.41
C ILE A 11 7.83 -0.57 -11.43
N ASP A 12 8.34 -1.08 -12.55
CA ASP A 12 9.76 -1.43 -12.70
C ASP A 12 10.72 -0.26 -12.50
N SER A 13 10.25 0.95 -12.76
CA SER A 13 11.03 2.19 -12.65
C SER A 13 10.88 2.86 -11.28
N ALA A 14 9.95 2.40 -10.45
CA ALA A 14 9.64 3.02 -9.17
C ALA A 14 10.49 2.46 -8.02
N ASN A 15 10.68 3.25 -6.96
CA ASN A 15 11.36 2.80 -5.74
C ASN A 15 10.39 2.20 -4.70
N ALA A 16 9.11 2.50 -4.84
CA ALA A 16 8.00 2.01 -4.04
C ALA A 16 6.70 2.25 -4.81
N ILE A 17 5.63 1.56 -4.42
CA ILE A 17 4.30 1.81 -4.96
C ILE A 17 3.29 2.09 -3.85
N VAL A 18 2.31 2.94 -4.15
CA VAL A 18 1.14 3.18 -3.31
C VAL A 18 -0.07 2.64 -4.05
N VAL A 19 -0.81 1.75 -3.41
CA VAL A 19 -1.99 1.10 -3.96
C VAL A 19 -3.23 1.69 -3.33
N TYR A 20 -4.05 2.32 -4.16
CA TYR A 20 -5.35 2.83 -3.80
C TYR A 20 -6.40 1.78 -4.16
N HIS A 21 -6.88 1.04 -3.16
CA HIS A 21 -7.98 0.12 -3.37
C HIS A 21 -9.28 0.75 -2.89
N LEU A 22 -9.85 1.62 -3.76
CA LEU A 22 -11.06 2.40 -3.52
C LEU A 22 -12.34 1.66 -3.96
N ASP A 23 -12.26 0.33 -4.04
CA ASP A 23 -13.40 -0.52 -4.32
C ASP A 23 -13.56 -1.50 -3.14
N THR A 24 -14.80 -1.89 -2.88
CA THR A 24 -15.12 -2.92 -1.89
C THR A 24 -14.90 -4.33 -2.42
N GLU A 25 -14.78 -4.48 -3.74
CA GLU A 25 -14.55 -5.74 -4.44
C GLU A 25 -13.12 -5.85 -4.99
N ALA A 26 -12.63 -7.09 -5.14
CA ALA A 26 -11.27 -7.32 -5.60
C ALA A 26 -11.05 -6.90 -7.07
N SER A 27 -9.99 -6.13 -7.33
CA SER A 27 -9.57 -5.76 -8.69
C SER A 27 -8.40 -6.63 -9.14
N ALA A 28 -8.60 -7.42 -10.20
CA ALA A 28 -7.55 -8.27 -10.76
C ALA A 28 -6.32 -7.46 -11.25
N GLY A 29 -6.53 -6.24 -11.74
CA GLY A 29 -5.45 -5.33 -12.14
C GLY A 29 -4.59 -4.93 -10.95
N VAL A 30 -5.23 -4.44 -9.89
CA VAL A 30 -4.54 -4.05 -8.64
C VAL A 30 -3.79 -5.24 -8.04
N MET A 31 -4.38 -6.43 -8.03
CA MET A 31 -3.69 -7.62 -7.53
C MET A 31 -2.46 -7.96 -8.38
N THR A 32 -2.55 -7.82 -9.70
CA THR A 32 -1.43 -8.07 -10.61
C THR A 32 -0.27 -7.10 -10.32
N GLU A 33 -0.57 -5.84 -10.06
CA GLU A 33 0.42 -4.81 -9.72
C GLU A 33 1.09 -5.10 -8.36
N ILE A 34 0.30 -5.47 -7.35
CA ILE A 34 0.81 -5.87 -6.02
C ILE A 34 1.76 -7.06 -6.15
N VAL A 35 1.33 -8.13 -6.85
CA VAL A 35 2.14 -9.35 -7.05
C VAL A 35 3.43 -9.03 -7.81
N HIS A 36 3.35 -8.18 -8.83
CA HIS A 36 4.53 -7.79 -9.60
C HIS A 36 5.53 -7.00 -8.74
N ALA A 37 5.07 -6.04 -7.95
CA ALA A 37 5.92 -5.29 -7.03
C ALA A 37 6.53 -6.19 -5.94
N ASP A 38 5.74 -7.11 -5.38
CA ASP A 38 6.20 -8.10 -4.41
C ASP A 38 7.29 -9.02 -4.98
N SER A 39 7.12 -9.50 -6.22
CA SER A 39 8.13 -10.33 -6.90
C SER A 39 9.50 -9.63 -7.03
N LYS A 40 9.50 -8.30 -7.02
CA LYS A 40 10.67 -7.43 -7.07
C LYS A 40 11.14 -6.95 -5.69
N ARG A 41 10.50 -7.41 -4.62
CA ARG A 41 10.76 -7.00 -3.22
C ARG A 41 10.63 -5.49 -3.05
N MET A 42 9.80 -4.84 -3.86
CA MET A 42 9.56 -3.42 -3.75
C MET A 42 8.67 -3.12 -2.54
N PRO A 43 8.94 -2.04 -1.80
CA PRO A 43 8.01 -1.55 -0.79
C PRO A 43 6.66 -1.23 -1.43
N VAL A 44 5.61 -1.93 -0.98
CA VAL A 44 4.22 -1.60 -1.29
C VAL A 44 3.64 -0.89 -0.08
N PHE A 45 2.84 0.15 -0.30
CA PHE A 45 2.02 0.82 0.69
C PHE A 45 0.57 0.80 0.21
N GLY A 46 -0.38 0.58 1.11
CA GLY A 46 -1.76 0.42 0.70
C GLY A 46 -2.75 1.31 1.44
N ILE A 47 -3.72 1.85 0.71
CA ILE A 47 -4.86 2.59 1.24
C ILE A 47 -6.13 1.78 0.94
N PHE A 48 -6.86 1.44 2.00
CA PHE A 48 -8.17 0.82 1.90
C PHE A 48 -9.14 1.59 2.81
N PRO A 49 -9.88 2.56 2.30
CA PRO A 49 -10.58 3.54 3.13
C PRO A 49 -11.85 3.01 3.80
N TYR A 50 -12.13 1.70 3.73
CA TYR A 50 -13.39 1.13 4.17
C TYR A 50 -13.28 0.30 5.45
N ARG A 51 -14.34 0.33 6.26
CA ARG A 51 -14.51 -0.53 7.45
C ARG A 51 -14.74 -1.99 7.08
N LYS A 52 -15.36 -2.25 5.92
CA LYS A 52 -15.64 -3.60 5.43
C LYS A 52 -14.36 -4.44 5.41
N ARG A 53 -14.48 -5.75 5.60
CA ARG A 53 -13.34 -6.64 5.42
C ARG A 53 -12.89 -6.56 3.95
N PRO A 54 -11.60 -6.30 3.66
CA PRO A 54 -11.08 -6.39 2.31
C PRO A 54 -11.22 -7.83 1.78
N SER A 55 -11.16 -8.01 0.46
CA SER A 55 -11.22 -9.35 -0.12
C SER A 55 -10.15 -10.28 0.50
N PRO A 56 -10.38 -11.60 0.63
CA PRO A 56 -9.40 -12.52 1.21
C PRO A 56 -8.02 -12.46 0.52
N PHE A 57 -8.00 -12.18 -0.78
CA PHE A 57 -6.76 -11.99 -1.54
C PHE A 57 -6.03 -10.72 -1.15
N LEU A 58 -6.74 -9.60 -1.06
CA LEU A 58 -6.15 -8.35 -0.61
C LEU A 58 -5.65 -8.49 0.84
N GLU A 59 -6.46 -9.08 1.71
CA GLU A 59 -6.11 -9.35 3.11
C GLU A 59 -4.87 -10.25 3.23
N TYR A 60 -4.71 -11.24 2.36
CA TYR A 60 -3.48 -12.05 2.30
C TYR A 60 -2.27 -11.17 2.04
N PHE A 61 -2.29 -10.34 0.99
CA PHE A 61 -1.17 -9.43 0.69
C PHE A 61 -0.95 -8.37 1.79
N MET A 62 -2.02 -7.96 2.47
CA MET A 62 -1.93 -7.07 3.63
C MET A 62 -1.14 -7.69 4.78
N ASN A 63 -1.35 -8.98 5.04
CA ASN A 63 -0.83 -9.65 6.22
C ASN A 63 0.51 -10.37 5.99
N TRP A 64 0.84 -10.76 4.76
CA TRP A 64 1.99 -11.63 4.46
C TRP A 64 3.32 -10.93 4.19
N GLY A 65 3.42 -9.62 4.45
CA GLY A 65 4.71 -8.94 4.62
C GLY A 65 5.34 -8.31 3.36
N SER A 66 4.68 -8.42 2.20
CA SER A 66 5.04 -7.69 0.97
C SER A 66 4.71 -6.19 1.03
N ILE A 67 3.79 -5.84 1.93
CA ILE A 67 3.23 -4.49 2.05
C ILE A 67 3.64 -3.92 3.40
N ARG A 68 4.42 -2.85 3.35
CA ARG A 68 5.08 -2.27 4.53
C ARG A 68 4.11 -1.58 5.48
N THR A 69 3.00 -1.07 4.96
CA THR A 69 1.96 -0.44 5.77
C THR A 69 0.63 -0.43 5.04
N TRP A 70 -0.44 -0.49 5.83
CA TRP A 70 -1.79 -0.23 5.38
C TRP A 70 -2.44 0.82 6.28
N VAL A 71 -3.23 1.69 5.66
CA VAL A 71 -4.14 2.56 6.38
C VAL A 71 -5.56 2.15 6.01
N LYS A 72 -6.33 1.76 7.03
CA LYS A 72 -7.76 1.53 6.91
C LYS A 72 -8.50 2.82 7.22
N GLY A 73 -9.44 3.18 6.36
CA GLY A 73 -10.37 4.27 6.64
C GLY A 73 -11.60 3.78 7.40
N GLU A 74 -12.53 4.71 7.59
CA GLU A 74 -13.74 4.51 8.37
C GLU A 74 -15.03 4.52 7.53
N LYS A 75 -14.92 4.45 6.20
CA LYS A 75 -16.07 4.57 5.30
C LYS A 75 -16.80 3.25 5.09
N ASP A 76 -18.07 3.35 4.78
CA ASP A 76 -18.88 2.18 4.46
C ASP A 76 -19.01 1.98 2.94
N SER A 77 -18.80 3.04 2.16
CA SER A 77 -18.92 3.00 0.70
C SER A 77 -17.96 3.97 -0.02
N PRO A 78 -17.59 3.71 -1.29
CA PRO A 78 -16.75 4.61 -2.09
C PRO A 78 -17.31 6.03 -2.25
N GLU A 79 -18.63 6.17 -2.28
CA GLU A 79 -19.31 7.46 -2.47
C GLU A 79 -19.14 8.41 -1.27
N GLU A 80 -18.80 7.88 -0.09
CA GLU A 80 -18.55 8.68 1.12
C GLU A 80 -17.13 9.22 1.22
N LEU A 81 -16.22 8.79 0.35
CA LEU A 81 -14.84 9.20 0.34
C LEU A 81 -14.71 10.54 -0.38
N ASN A 82 -14.18 11.54 0.31
CA ASN A 82 -13.81 12.82 -0.30
C ASN A 82 -12.28 12.98 -0.42
N ASP A 83 -11.87 13.99 -1.19
CA ASP A 83 -10.46 14.25 -1.48
C ASP A 83 -9.66 14.60 -0.21
N GLU A 84 -10.25 15.34 0.74
CA GLU A 84 -9.59 15.72 2.01
C GLU A 84 -9.28 14.51 2.88
N GLU A 85 -10.19 13.53 2.92
CA GLU A 85 -10.00 12.29 3.66
C GLU A 85 -8.97 11.39 2.99
N LEU A 86 -8.95 11.35 1.65
CA LEU A 86 -7.93 10.62 0.92
C LEU A 86 -6.54 11.20 1.18
N GLU A 87 -6.40 12.53 1.13
CA GLU A 87 -5.16 13.24 1.45
C GLU A 87 -4.70 12.95 2.90
N LYS A 88 -5.65 12.86 3.84
CA LYS A 88 -5.33 12.48 5.23
C LYS A 88 -4.74 11.07 5.32
N LEU A 89 -5.30 10.10 4.60
CA LEU A 89 -4.80 8.72 4.57
C LEU A 89 -3.41 8.64 3.91
N GLU A 90 -3.18 9.41 2.86
CA GLU A 90 -1.87 9.53 2.22
C GLU A 90 -0.80 10.08 3.18
N ASN A 91 -1.12 11.17 3.87
CA ASN A 91 -0.26 11.77 4.88
C ASN A 91 0.06 10.78 6.01
N GLU A 92 -0.90 9.95 6.43
CA GLU A 92 -0.65 8.92 7.43
C GLU A 92 0.36 7.86 6.95
N ILE A 93 0.29 7.44 5.69
CA ILE A 93 1.28 6.52 5.09
C ILE A 93 2.67 7.17 5.09
N ILE A 94 2.75 8.44 4.70
CA ILE A 94 4.02 9.20 4.66
C ILE A 94 4.64 9.26 6.06
N GLU A 95 3.86 9.60 7.08
CA GLU A 95 4.34 9.68 8.46
C GLU A 95 4.76 8.31 9.01
N LYS A 96 3.98 7.25 8.75
CA LYS A 96 4.36 5.87 9.09
C LYS A 96 5.69 5.47 8.44
N ASN A 97 5.91 5.84 7.17
CA ASN A 97 7.16 5.56 6.47
C ASN A 97 8.35 6.35 7.04
N LYS A 98 8.17 7.63 7.39
CA LYS A 98 9.20 8.43 8.08
C LYS A 98 9.59 7.80 9.41
N SER A 99 8.61 7.37 10.20
CA SER A 99 8.82 6.68 11.48
C SER A 99 9.60 5.37 11.29
N LEU A 100 9.22 4.55 10.31
CA LEU A 100 9.93 3.31 9.98
C LEU A 100 11.40 3.55 9.60
N LYS A 101 11.68 4.60 8.81
CA LYS A 101 13.06 4.99 8.51
C LYS A 101 13.81 5.39 9.78
N GLY A 102 13.22 6.25 10.63
CA GLY A 102 13.81 6.69 11.89
C GLY A 102 14.13 5.53 12.84
N ALA A 103 13.21 4.58 13.00
CA ALA A 103 13.41 3.38 13.82
C ALA A 103 14.53 2.47 13.27
N PHE A 104 14.64 2.35 11.94
CA PHE A 104 15.71 1.60 11.30
C PHE A 104 17.08 2.24 11.56
N PHE A 105 17.17 3.57 11.53
CA PHE A 105 18.41 4.29 11.87
C PHE A 105 18.75 4.17 13.36
N TYR A 106 17.78 4.26 14.27
CA TYR A 106 18.05 4.12 15.71
C TYR A 106 18.53 2.72 16.11
N ASN A 107 17.98 1.66 15.52
CA ASN A 107 18.37 0.28 15.81
C ASN A 107 19.78 -0.09 15.30
N PHE A 108 20.37 0.68 14.39
CA PHE A 108 21.74 0.50 13.92
C PHE A 108 22.79 1.35 14.67
N ILE A 109 22.35 2.31 15.50
CA ILE A 109 23.25 3.25 16.19
C ILE A 109 23.49 2.87 17.66
N ILE A 110 22.72 1.94 18.24
CA ILE A 110 23.03 1.42 19.59
C ILE A 110 24.08 0.31 19.43
N PRO A 111 25.36 0.52 19.81
CA PRO A 111 26.29 -0.60 19.88
C PRO A 111 25.83 -1.49 21.03
N HIS A 112 25.64 -2.78 20.75
CA HIS A 112 25.60 -3.79 21.79
C HIS A 112 26.86 -3.63 22.65
N LYS A 113 26.67 -3.19 23.90
CA LYS A 113 27.72 -3.24 24.93
C LYS A 113 27.99 -4.68 25.32
#